data_AF-A0AAW4XUY0-F1
#
_entry.id   AF-A0AAW4XUY0-F1
#
_cell.length_a   1.000
_cell.length_b   1.000
_cell.length_c   1.000
_cell.angle_alpha   90.00
_cell.angle_beta   90.00
_cell.angle_gamma   90.00
#
_symmetry.space_group_name_H-M   'P 1'
#
loop_
_entity.id
_entity.type
_entity.pdbx_description
1 polymer ?
#
loop_
_entity_poly.entity_id
_entity_poly.type
_entity_poly.pdbx_seq_one_letter_code
_entity_poly.pdbx_strand_id
1 'polypeptide(L)'
;MKKLHLALTASALVIACQLTHAKGWVDVAQHDRFAGWACKSGSAQMVDVHIYANGRIIGAGKAGNRREDAVKNVCGSTSHFHGFDVPLATPAHMLDGTMKDIIIYAIYNDGFHEKLDNTPIKVQFPHGGNSTPPPANFGDIVGRDLDVSGLGYVGHIGVWDGEMVVEAIGFKDARNTIKRTPWSAYNSNPTKWQTISPVTINVRHKYCHAKECLLTELENGNLVSMTGSTHGVREMAAKSAYVKFLIGAEYTATAQSSAAKQGYRYYSKRHCFPFGSSCQPRQIKSKPTRGIYRCDTFVLDAWGGTSALYSNALSGIKAAPFENRSNLDKWYKHIDSLTSWYRLQTPKNVYDNMQRAWW
;
A
#
# COMPACT_ATOMS: atom_id res chain seq x y z
N MET A 1 -13.20 -16.37 78.19
CA MET A 1 -12.93 -17.23 77.02
C MET A 1 -13.75 -16.75 75.82
N LYS A 2 -13.13 -15.98 74.92
CA LYS A 2 -13.51 -15.78 73.49
C LYS A 2 -12.49 -14.81 72.86
N LYS A 3 -12.21 -15.07 71.59
CA LYS A 3 -11.00 -14.76 70.82
C LYS A 3 -10.93 -13.30 70.38
N LEU A 4 -9.72 -12.76 70.25
CA LEU A 4 -9.42 -11.81 69.16
C LEU A 4 -8.05 -12.15 68.57
N HIS A 5 -8.10 -12.63 67.34
CA HIS A 5 -6.94 -12.89 66.49
C HIS A 5 -6.38 -11.57 65.98
N LEU A 6 -5.08 -11.34 66.12
CA LEU A 6 -4.36 -10.36 65.32
C LEU A 6 -3.31 -11.12 64.50
N ALA A 7 -3.63 -11.34 63.23
CA ALA A 7 -2.72 -11.89 62.25
C ALA A 7 -1.79 -10.77 61.77
N LEU A 8 -0.49 -10.91 62.04
CA LEU A 8 0.55 -10.08 61.43
C LEU A 8 0.99 -10.79 60.14
N THR A 9 0.38 -10.45 59.01
CA THR A 9 0.88 -10.88 57.69
C THR A 9 2.04 -9.99 57.29
N ALA A 10 3.25 -10.53 57.33
CA ALA A 10 4.42 -9.93 56.71
C ALA A 10 4.22 -9.92 55.19
N SER A 11 3.98 -8.74 54.62
CA SER A 11 4.03 -8.52 53.18
C SER A 11 5.48 -8.62 52.72
N ALA A 12 5.90 -9.81 52.28
CA ALA A 12 7.09 -9.97 51.46
C ALA A 12 6.82 -9.32 50.09
N LEU A 13 7.29 -8.09 49.93
CA LEU A 13 7.32 -7.41 48.63
C LEU A 13 8.39 -8.10 47.77
N VAL A 14 7.99 -9.15 47.05
CA VAL A 14 8.82 -9.76 46.01
C VAL A 14 8.90 -8.76 44.86
N ILE A 15 9.96 -7.96 44.84
CA ILE A 15 10.36 -7.20 43.66
C ILE A 15 10.79 -8.25 42.63
N ALA A 16 9.87 -8.63 41.74
CA ALA A 16 10.23 -9.31 40.52
C ALA A 16 11.02 -8.32 39.66
N CYS A 17 12.34 -8.29 39.87
CA CYS A 17 13.27 -7.72 38.90
C CYS A 17 13.04 -8.50 37.61
N GLN A 18 12.37 -7.88 36.64
CA GLN A 18 12.30 -8.43 35.30
C GLN A 18 13.74 -8.51 34.80
N LEU A 19 14.32 -9.71 34.83
CA LEU A 19 15.59 -10.01 34.20
C LEU A 19 15.39 -9.76 32.71
N THR A 20 15.75 -8.57 32.23
CA THR A 20 15.95 -8.35 30.80
C THR A 20 17.11 -9.26 30.39
N HIS A 21 16.81 -10.23 29.53
CA HIS A 21 17.74 -11.29 29.18
C HIS A 21 18.71 -10.83 28.07
N ALA A 22 18.32 -9.79 27.33
CA ALA A 22 19.10 -9.14 26.31
C ALA A 22 19.73 -7.83 26.75
N LYS A 23 20.91 -7.55 26.21
CA LYS A 23 21.47 -6.21 26.18
C LYS A 23 21.96 -5.94 24.76
N GLY A 24 21.74 -4.72 24.28
CA GLY A 24 22.29 -4.33 23.01
C GLY A 24 21.90 -2.95 22.55
N TRP A 25 22.75 -2.38 21.72
CA TRP A 25 22.69 -0.98 21.31
C TRP A 25 23.10 -0.85 19.85
N VAL A 26 22.44 0.06 19.15
CA VAL A 26 22.79 0.45 17.78
C VAL A 26 23.67 1.69 17.82
N ASP A 27 24.88 1.56 17.29
CA ASP A 27 25.86 2.66 17.20
C ASP A 27 25.73 3.42 15.88
N VAL A 28 25.43 2.71 14.80
CA VAL A 28 25.27 3.26 13.44
C VAL A 28 23.95 2.78 12.87
N ALA A 29 23.13 3.73 12.41
CA ALA A 29 21.86 3.46 11.74
C ALA A 29 21.76 4.33 10.48
N GLN A 30 22.09 3.74 9.33
CA GLN A 30 22.03 4.35 8.00
C GLN A 30 21.22 3.46 7.07
N HIS A 31 20.74 4.00 5.95
CA HIS A 31 19.84 3.26 5.04
C HIS A 31 20.48 1.98 4.45
N ASP A 32 21.81 1.95 4.35
CA ASP A 32 22.65 0.90 3.75
C ASP A 32 23.54 0.19 4.77
N ARG A 33 23.52 0.57 6.05
CA ARG A 33 24.38 -0.04 7.08
C ARG A 33 23.84 0.13 8.48
N PHE A 34 23.85 -0.96 9.23
CA PHE A 34 23.54 -0.98 10.66
C PHE A 34 24.67 -1.66 11.44
N ALA A 35 25.20 -0.96 12.44
CA ALA A 35 26.25 -1.51 13.30
C ALA A 35 25.96 -1.21 14.76
N GLY A 36 26.44 -2.09 15.64
CA GLY A 36 26.19 -2.01 17.06
C GLY A 36 26.70 -3.23 17.80
N TRP A 37 26.06 -3.55 18.92
CA TRP A 37 26.34 -4.77 19.68
C TRP A 37 25.06 -5.37 20.26
N ALA A 38 25.08 -6.69 20.44
CA ALA A 38 23.98 -7.45 21.00
C ALA A 38 24.54 -8.69 21.71
N CYS A 39 23.98 -9.04 22.86
CA CYS A 39 24.40 -10.21 23.60
C CYS A 39 23.27 -10.79 24.47
N LYS A 40 23.46 -12.04 24.90
CA LYS A 40 22.68 -12.64 25.98
C LYS A 40 23.42 -12.38 27.29
N SER A 41 22.74 -11.82 28.29
CA SER A 41 23.39 -11.49 29.56
C SER A 41 23.97 -12.75 30.22
N GLY A 42 25.21 -12.66 30.70
CA GLY A 42 25.94 -13.77 31.34
C GLY A 42 26.50 -14.81 30.36
N SER A 43 26.39 -14.59 29.05
CA SER A 43 26.79 -15.57 28.04
C SER A 43 27.90 -15.06 27.13
N ALA A 44 28.87 -15.93 26.84
CA ALA A 44 29.90 -15.70 25.82
C ALA A 44 29.42 -16.03 24.39
N GLN A 45 28.19 -16.52 24.24
CA GLN A 45 27.64 -16.90 22.93
C GLN A 45 27.38 -15.66 22.08
N MET A 46 27.82 -15.73 20.83
CA MET A 46 27.41 -14.79 19.77
C MET A 46 25.94 -15.00 19.46
N VAL A 47 25.23 -13.91 19.17
CA VAL A 47 23.79 -13.92 18.88
C VAL A 47 23.54 -13.49 17.45
N ASP A 48 22.42 -13.92 16.87
CA ASP A 48 22.00 -13.40 15.57
C ASP A 48 21.26 -12.06 15.76
N VAL A 49 21.30 -11.20 14.76
CA VAL A 49 20.57 -9.93 14.75
C VAL A 49 19.69 -9.84 13.52
N HIS A 50 18.42 -9.48 13.72
CA HIS A 50 17.46 -9.26 12.65
C HIS A 50 17.00 -7.81 12.66
N ILE A 51 17.06 -7.15 11.50
CA ILE A 51 16.73 -5.74 11.32
C ILE A 51 15.40 -5.65 10.59
N TYR A 52 14.45 -4.90 11.14
CA TYR A 52 13.10 -4.75 10.62
C TYR A 52 12.76 -3.31 10.29
N ALA A 53 12.07 -3.10 9.17
CA ALA A 53 11.36 -1.87 8.84
C ALA A 53 9.90 -2.21 8.53
N ASN A 54 8.94 -1.47 9.10
CA ASN A 54 7.50 -1.70 8.91
C ASN A 54 7.07 -3.17 9.14
N GLY A 55 7.68 -3.84 10.11
CA GLY A 55 7.38 -5.25 10.45
C GLY A 55 7.95 -6.29 9.48
N ARG A 56 8.75 -5.91 8.49
CA ARG A 56 9.44 -6.83 7.56
C ARG A 56 10.94 -6.84 7.81
N ILE A 57 11.56 -8.01 7.71
CA ILE A 57 13.01 -8.13 7.81
C ILE A 57 13.67 -7.49 6.58
N ILE A 58 14.64 -6.61 6.81
CA ILE A 58 15.39 -5.90 5.78
C ILE A 58 16.88 -6.31 5.76
N GLY A 59 17.35 -6.95 6.83
CA GLY A 59 18.65 -7.57 6.89
C GLY A 59 18.84 -8.41 8.14
N ALA A 60 19.88 -9.22 8.11
CA ALA A 60 20.28 -10.06 9.22
C ALA A 60 21.79 -10.20 9.27
N GLY A 61 22.33 -10.46 10.45
CA GLY A 61 23.74 -10.73 10.64
C GLY A 61 24.00 -11.43 11.95
N LYS A 62 25.29 -11.59 12.28
CA LYS A 62 25.74 -12.17 13.54
C LYS A 62 26.51 -11.15 14.35
N ALA A 63 26.19 -11.05 15.63
CA ALA A 63 26.94 -10.26 16.60
C ALA A 63 28.21 -11.02 17.02
N GLY A 64 29.17 -11.12 16.10
CA GLY A 64 30.43 -11.85 16.28
C GLY A 64 31.70 -11.01 16.18
N ASN A 65 31.57 -9.69 15.96
CA ASN A 65 32.71 -8.78 15.87
C ASN A 65 33.22 -8.40 17.26
N ARG A 66 34.52 -8.16 17.38
CA ARG A 66 35.15 -7.78 18.66
C ARG A 66 34.69 -6.39 19.12
N ARG A 67 34.40 -6.23 20.41
CA ARG A 67 34.07 -4.98 21.10
C ARG A 67 34.98 -4.70 22.30
N GLU A 68 34.95 -3.45 22.75
CA GLU A 68 35.62 -2.92 23.93
C GLU A 68 35.18 -3.61 25.24
N ASP A 69 36.01 -3.54 26.28
CA ASP A 69 35.73 -4.15 27.58
C ASP A 69 34.43 -3.68 28.21
N ALA A 70 34.01 -2.44 27.95
CA ALA A 70 32.74 -1.92 28.44
C ALA A 70 31.56 -2.77 27.97
N VAL A 71 31.51 -3.16 26.69
CA VAL A 71 30.45 -4.03 26.15
C VAL A 71 30.53 -5.42 26.76
N LYS A 72 31.73 -6.00 26.86
CA LYS A 72 31.94 -7.31 27.52
C LYS A 72 31.39 -7.31 28.96
N ASN A 73 31.72 -6.27 29.73
CA ASN A 73 31.31 -6.11 31.12
C ASN A 73 29.81 -5.89 31.24
N VAL A 74 29.22 -5.06 30.36
CA VAL A 74 27.77 -4.86 30.30
C VAL A 74 27.05 -6.18 30.00
N CYS A 75 27.56 -6.97 29.06
CA CYS A 75 27.04 -8.30 28.75
C CYS A 75 27.24 -9.31 29.89
N GLY A 76 28.14 -9.06 30.85
CA GLY A 76 28.53 -10.07 31.85
C GLY A 76 29.21 -11.28 31.21
N SER A 77 29.92 -11.07 30.10
CA SER A 77 30.50 -12.12 29.26
C SER A 77 32.00 -12.29 29.51
N THR A 78 32.52 -13.50 29.27
CA THR A 78 33.98 -13.75 29.20
C THR A 78 34.58 -13.46 27.82
N SER A 79 33.75 -13.33 26.78
CA SER A 79 34.12 -13.03 25.39
C SER A 79 33.85 -11.57 25.01
N HIS A 80 34.65 -11.04 24.07
CA HIS A 80 34.50 -9.71 23.46
C HIS A 80 33.67 -9.70 22.16
N PHE A 81 33.28 -10.86 21.66
CA PHE A 81 32.68 -10.99 20.33
C PHE A 81 31.16 -10.81 20.37
N HIS A 82 30.73 -9.55 20.51
CA HIS A 82 29.31 -9.14 20.64
C HIS A 82 28.89 -8.04 19.67
N GLY A 83 29.80 -7.59 18.81
CA GLY A 83 29.54 -6.53 17.84
C GLY A 83 28.91 -7.07 16.56
N PHE A 84 28.03 -6.31 15.92
CA PHE A 84 27.54 -6.59 14.57
C PHE A 84 27.83 -5.40 13.64
N ASP A 85 28.01 -5.71 12.37
CA ASP A 85 28.08 -4.74 11.28
C ASP A 85 27.41 -5.38 10.06
N VAL A 86 26.24 -4.88 9.72
CA VAL A 86 25.37 -5.46 8.69
C VAL A 86 25.23 -4.45 7.55
N PRO A 87 25.95 -4.63 6.44
CA PRO A 87 25.66 -3.90 5.22
C PRO A 87 24.31 -4.34 4.67
N LEU A 88 23.51 -3.39 4.18
CA LEU A 88 22.21 -3.64 3.57
C LEU A 88 22.23 -3.26 2.10
N ALA A 89 21.82 -4.22 1.27
CA ALA A 89 21.33 -3.91 -0.07
C ALA A 89 19.91 -3.35 0.05
N THR A 90 19.79 -2.03 0.26
CA THR A 90 18.51 -1.35 0.45
C THR A 90 17.56 -1.64 -0.72
N PRO A 91 16.41 -2.32 -0.49
CA PRO A 91 15.44 -2.58 -1.53
C PRO A 91 14.94 -1.28 -2.16
N ALA A 92 14.78 -1.27 -3.48
CA ALA A 92 14.40 -0.08 -4.24
C ALA A 92 13.05 0.54 -3.82
N HIS A 93 12.15 -0.23 -3.19
CA HIS A 93 10.88 0.26 -2.65
C HIS A 93 11.04 1.02 -1.32
N MET A 94 12.19 0.89 -0.64
CA MET A 94 12.50 1.67 0.56
C MET A 94 13.18 3.00 0.24
N LEU A 95 13.75 3.15 -0.97
CA LEU A 95 14.44 4.36 -1.42
C LEU A 95 13.45 5.46 -1.87
N ASP A 96 12.55 5.84 -0.97
CA ASP A 96 11.41 6.73 -1.22
C ASP A 96 11.54 8.12 -0.57
N GLY A 97 12.70 8.43 0.02
CA GLY A 97 12.95 9.70 0.69
C GLY A 97 12.39 9.81 2.11
N THR A 98 11.61 8.82 2.56
CA THR A 98 10.88 8.90 3.82
C THR A 98 11.69 8.39 5.01
N MET A 99 11.30 8.85 6.20
CA MET A 99 11.78 8.30 7.46
C MET A 99 11.07 6.98 7.75
N LYS A 100 11.82 5.94 8.09
CA LYS A 100 11.28 4.64 8.50
C LYS A 100 11.70 4.36 9.95
N ASP A 101 10.80 3.75 10.72
CA ASP A 101 11.13 3.23 12.05
C ASP A 101 11.81 1.87 11.91
N ILE A 102 13.05 1.78 12.41
CA ILE A 102 13.88 0.58 12.38
C ILE A 102 13.91 -0.07 13.75
N ILE A 103 13.51 -1.34 13.81
CA ILE A 103 13.55 -2.16 15.02
C ILE A 103 14.54 -3.29 14.78
N ILE A 104 15.46 -3.51 15.73
CA ILE A 104 16.45 -4.58 15.63
C ILE A 104 16.25 -5.53 16.81
N TYR A 105 16.25 -6.82 16.53
CA TYR A 105 16.13 -7.88 17.51
C TYR A 105 17.43 -8.68 17.59
N ALA A 106 17.86 -8.99 18.82
CA ALA A 106 18.77 -10.09 19.08
C ALA A 106 17.98 -11.40 19.08
N ILE A 107 18.48 -12.40 18.35
CA ILE A 107 17.90 -13.74 18.24
C ILE A 107 18.85 -14.74 18.89
N TYR A 108 18.34 -15.49 19.85
CA TYR A 108 19.10 -16.46 20.63
C TYR A 108 18.92 -17.88 20.08
N ASN A 109 19.87 -18.77 20.38
CA ASN A 109 19.83 -20.17 19.93
C ASN A 109 18.65 -20.97 20.50
N ASP A 110 18.05 -20.51 21.60
CA ASP A 110 16.85 -21.09 22.21
C ASP A 110 15.54 -20.61 21.55
N GLY A 111 15.64 -19.80 20.48
CA GLY A 111 14.51 -19.24 19.74
C GLY A 111 13.88 -18.01 20.40
N PHE A 112 14.35 -17.62 21.60
CA PHE A 112 13.95 -16.37 22.20
C PHE A 112 14.52 -15.20 21.41
N HIS A 113 13.81 -14.07 21.41
CA HIS A 113 14.27 -12.85 20.78
C HIS A 113 13.86 -11.64 21.60
N GLU A 114 14.70 -10.62 21.57
CA GLU A 114 14.46 -9.40 22.32
C GLU A 114 14.96 -8.20 21.52
N LYS A 115 14.31 -7.06 21.73
CA LYS A 115 14.57 -5.84 20.99
C LYS A 115 15.78 -5.10 21.58
N LEU A 116 16.62 -4.51 20.74
CA LEU A 116 17.74 -3.66 21.20
C LEU A 116 17.22 -2.38 21.87
N ASP A 117 17.89 -1.94 22.92
CA ASP A 117 17.41 -0.95 23.90
C ASP A 117 17.05 0.40 23.26
N ASN A 118 17.85 0.86 22.30
CA ASN A 118 17.67 2.16 21.66
C ASN A 118 16.84 2.14 20.37
N THR A 119 16.07 1.07 20.15
CA THR A 119 15.13 1.00 19.01
C THR A 119 13.68 1.27 19.46
N PRO A 120 12.75 1.71 18.60
CA PRO A 120 12.92 2.03 17.19
C PRO A 120 13.81 3.27 16.96
N ILE A 121 14.61 3.23 15.88
CA ILE A 121 15.40 4.37 15.41
C ILE A 121 14.81 4.87 14.09
N LYS A 122 14.70 6.19 13.93
CA LYS A 122 14.27 6.79 12.68
C LYS A 122 15.44 6.92 11.71
N VAL A 123 15.36 6.22 10.58
CA VAL A 123 16.37 6.27 9.51
C VAL A 123 15.73 6.86 8.25
N GLN A 124 16.40 7.84 7.65
CA GLN A 124 15.99 8.34 6.34
C GLN A 124 16.51 7.41 5.25
N PHE A 125 15.62 6.95 4.39
CA PHE A 125 16.01 6.24 3.19
C PHE A 125 16.05 7.24 2.02
N PRO A 126 17.19 7.40 1.32
CA PRO A 126 17.32 8.39 0.28
C PRO A 126 16.45 8.02 -0.93
N HIS A 127 16.20 8.99 -1.79
CA HIS A 127 15.65 8.72 -3.12
C HIS A 127 16.68 7.94 -3.95
N GLY A 128 16.29 6.81 -4.54
CA GLY A 128 17.21 5.93 -5.27
C GLY A 128 17.53 6.44 -6.67
N GLY A 129 18.82 6.57 -7.03
CA GLY A 129 19.27 7.02 -8.37
C GLY A 129 18.95 8.49 -8.66
N ASN A 130 19.17 8.96 -9.90
CA ASN A 130 18.78 10.29 -10.43
C ASN A 130 17.25 10.50 -10.41
N SER A 131 16.61 10.27 -9.26
CA SER A 131 15.17 10.18 -9.15
C SER A 131 14.57 11.44 -8.60
N THR A 132 13.60 11.94 -9.35
CA THR A 132 12.66 12.92 -8.85
C THR A 132 11.86 12.28 -7.72
N PRO A 133 11.42 13.07 -6.71
CA PRO A 133 10.60 12.57 -5.63
C PRO A 133 9.35 11.84 -6.17
N PRO A 134 8.83 10.83 -5.44
CA PRO A 134 7.58 10.18 -5.82
C PRO A 134 6.45 11.20 -5.95
N PRO A 135 5.41 10.89 -6.75
CA PRO A 135 4.23 11.74 -6.85
C PRO A 135 3.65 12.05 -5.47
N ALA A 136 3.25 13.29 -5.24
CA ALA A 136 2.85 13.76 -3.93
C ALA A 136 1.40 13.39 -3.60
N ASN A 137 0.53 13.31 -4.60
CA ASN A 137 -0.90 13.11 -4.38
C ASN A 137 -1.36 11.77 -4.93
N PHE A 138 -2.25 11.09 -4.19
CA PHE A 138 -3.02 9.99 -4.75
C PHE A 138 -3.65 10.40 -6.07
N GLY A 139 -3.69 9.48 -7.03
CA GLY A 139 -4.30 9.69 -8.34
C GLY A 139 -3.41 10.48 -9.31
N ASP A 140 -2.26 11.01 -8.90
CA ASP A 140 -1.32 11.63 -9.81
C ASP A 140 -1.01 10.72 -11.01
N ILE A 141 -0.96 11.30 -12.19
CA ILE A 141 -0.66 10.60 -13.44
C ILE A 141 0.81 10.79 -13.74
N VAL A 142 1.48 9.68 -13.99
CA VAL A 142 2.90 9.64 -14.34
C VAL A 142 3.04 9.14 -15.78
N GLY A 143 4.06 9.64 -16.48
CA GLY A 143 4.28 9.31 -17.88
C GLY A 143 5.76 9.15 -18.23
N ARG A 144 6.03 8.40 -19.29
CA ARG A 144 7.38 8.22 -19.87
C ARG A 144 7.29 7.82 -21.34
N ASP A 145 8.34 8.04 -22.11
CA ASP A 145 8.41 7.47 -23.45
C ASP A 145 8.71 5.95 -23.36
N LEU A 146 8.14 5.20 -24.30
CA LEU A 146 8.47 3.80 -24.51
C LEU A 146 9.35 3.70 -25.75
N ASP A 147 10.58 3.23 -25.57
CA ASP A 147 11.49 2.94 -26.67
C ASP A 147 11.17 1.56 -27.25
N VAL A 148 10.06 1.45 -27.98
CA VAL A 148 9.65 0.22 -28.67
C VAL A 148 9.80 0.41 -30.18
N SER A 149 10.81 -0.26 -30.73
CA SER A 149 11.06 -0.39 -32.17
C SER A 149 9.77 -0.75 -32.93
N GLY A 150 9.42 0.07 -33.93
CA GLY A 150 8.33 -0.21 -34.88
C GLY A 150 6.92 0.26 -34.48
N LEU A 151 6.71 0.81 -33.27
CA LEU A 151 5.41 1.35 -32.86
C LEU A 151 5.40 2.87 -32.60
N GLY A 152 6.56 3.53 -32.75
CA GLY A 152 6.67 4.97 -32.60
C GLY A 152 6.33 5.49 -31.19
N TYR A 153 6.62 6.76 -30.96
CA TYR A 153 6.55 7.47 -29.68
C TYR A 153 5.11 7.64 -29.15
N VAL A 154 4.44 6.55 -28.72
CA VAL A 154 3.08 6.66 -28.17
C VAL A 154 3.10 7.02 -26.67
N GLY A 155 4.21 6.67 -26.00
CA GLY A 155 4.44 6.88 -24.57
C GLY A 155 3.66 5.91 -23.68
N HIS A 156 3.84 6.02 -22.37
CA HIS A 156 3.21 5.15 -21.38
C HIS A 156 2.86 5.89 -20.12
N ILE A 157 1.69 5.58 -19.58
CA ILE A 157 1.16 6.24 -18.39
C ILE A 157 0.63 5.27 -17.34
N GLY A 158 0.61 5.74 -16.09
CA GLY A 158 0.08 5.04 -14.94
C GLY A 158 -0.51 5.99 -13.90
N VAL A 159 -1.16 5.41 -12.88
CA VAL A 159 -1.77 6.13 -11.76
C VAL A 159 -0.97 5.87 -10.49
N TRP A 160 -0.61 6.92 -9.76
CA TRP A 160 0.00 6.79 -8.44
C TRP A 160 -1.06 6.42 -7.39
N ASP A 161 -0.86 5.31 -6.69
CA ASP A 161 -1.78 4.85 -5.63
C ASP A 161 -1.40 5.30 -4.22
N GLY A 162 -0.41 6.19 -4.09
CA GLY A 162 0.15 6.62 -2.80
C GLY A 162 1.42 5.85 -2.39
N GLU A 163 1.67 4.69 -2.98
CA GLU A 163 2.83 3.84 -2.67
C GLU A 163 3.57 3.39 -3.94
N MET A 164 2.82 3.03 -4.98
CA MET A 164 3.33 2.49 -6.24
C MET A 164 2.57 3.06 -7.44
N VAL A 165 3.17 2.93 -8.62
CA VAL A 165 2.49 3.25 -9.87
C VAL A 165 1.69 2.04 -10.31
N VAL A 166 0.37 2.17 -10.39
CA VAL A 166 -0.51 1.18 -11.01
C VAL A 166 -0.55 1.44 -12.51
N GLU A 167 -0.12 0.47 -13.31
CA GLU A 167 0.02 0.62 -14.76
C GLU A 167 -0.39 -0.65 -15.50
N ALA A 168 -1.00 -0.50 -16.67
CA ALA A 168 -1.23 -1.61 -17.59
C ALA A 168 -0.03 -1.74 -18.54
N ILE A 169 0.83 -2.73 -18.26
CA ILE A 169 2.04 -3.05 -19.04
C ILE A 169 1.90 -4.45 -19.62
N GLY A 170 1.98 -4.57 -20.95
CA GLY A 170 1.68 -5.83 -21.62
C GLY A 170 2.66 -6.14 -22.72
N PHE A 171 3.48 -7.17 -22.48
CA PHE A 171 4.11 -8.10 -23.44
C PHE A 171 4.77 -9.29 -22.72
N LYS A 172 5.04 -9.20 -21.40
CA LYS A 172 5.71 -10.26 -20.61
C LYS A 172 4.80 -11.26 -19.90
N ASP A 173 3.53 -10.92 -19.64
CA ASP A 173 2.59 -11.84 -18.97
C ASP A 173 1.17 -11.64 -19.52
N ALA A 174 0.71 -12.57 -20.36
CA ALA A 174 -0.61 -12.51 -20.98
C ALA A 174 -1.76 -12.69 -19.97
N ARG A 175 -1.49 -13.14 -18.74
CA ARG A 175 -2.52 -13.45 -17.74
C ARG A 175 -2.81 -12.30 -16.78
N ASN A 176 -1.96 -11.29 -16.65
CA ASN A 176 -2.32 -10.06 -15.92
C ASN A 176 -1.46 -8.87 -16.37
N THR A 177 -2.05 -7.96 -17.13
CA THR A 177 -1.32 -6.80 -17.65
C THR A 177 -1.19 -5.67 -16.64
N ILE A 178 -2.07 -5.58 -15.65
CA ILE A 178 -1.99 -4.51 -14.65
C ILE A 178 -0.96 -4.90 -13.59
N LYS A 179 -0.01 -4.01 -13.33
CA LYS A 179 1.01 -4.17 -12.29
C LYS A 179 1.04 -2.97 -11.37
N ARG A 180 1.52 -3.20 -10.15
CA ARG A 180 1.97 -2.15 -9.24
C ARG A 180 3.48 -2.12 -9.30
N THR A 181 4.02 -1.05 -9.87
CA THR A 181 5.44 -0.88 -10.09
C THR A 181 6.00 0.11 -9.08
N PRO A 182 7.04 -0.26 -8.32
CA PRO A 182 7.71 0.66 -7.40
C PRO A 182 8.17 1.93 -8.11
N TRP A 183 8.13 3.06 -7.42
CA TRP A 183 8.51 4.35 -8.01
C TRP A 183 9.91 4.33 -8.63
N SER A 184 10.89 3.78 -7.91
CA SER A 184 12.27 3.62 -8.37
C SER A 184 12.39 2.85 -9.68
N ALA A 185 11.59 1.81 -9.88
CA ALA A 185 11.54 1.03 -11.12
C ALA A 185 10.80 1.77 -12.24
N TYR A 186 9.73 2.52 -11.91
CA TYR A 186 9.04 3.35 -12.89
C TYR A 186 9.91 4.53 -13.36
N ASN A 187 10.67 5.09 -12.42
CA ASN A 187 11.45 6.31 -12.56
C ASN A 187 12.87 6.07 -13.12
N SER A 188 13.31 4.82 -13.30
CA SER A 188 14.62 4.54 -13.90
C SER A 188 14.68 4.82 -15.40
N ASN A 189 13.59 5.26 -16.02
CA ASN A 189 13.53 5.61 -17.44
C ASN A 189 14.04 7.05 -17.68
N PRO A 190 14.98 7.29 -18.60
CA PRO A 190 15.58 8.60 -18.83
C PRO A 190 14.63 9.62 -19.48
N THR A 191 13.56 9.19 -20.16
CA THR A 191 12.60 10.05 -20.89
C THR A 191 11.27 10.12 -20.16
N LYS A 192 11.33 10.50 -18.89
CA LYS A 192 10.16 10.64 -18.03
C LYS A 192 9.45 11.97 -18.27
N TRP A 193 8.13 11.95 -18.26
CA TRP A 193 7.31 13.15 -18.31
C TRP A 193 7.11 13.72 -16.89
N GLN A 194 6.68 14.98 -16.81
CA GLN A 194 6.31 15.58 -15.55
C GLN A 194 5.19 14.78 -14.87
N THR A 195 5.13 14.77 -13.54
CA THR A 195 3.95 14.25 -12.86
C THR A 195 2.80 15.24 -13.02
N ILE A 196 1.64 14.78 -13.46
CA ILE A 196 0.42 15.59 -13.51
C ILE A 196 -0.45 15.27 -12.29
N SER A 197 -0.94 16.30 -11.64
CA SER A 197 -2.06 16.21 -10.69
C SER A 197 -3.33 16.71 -11.38
N PRO A 198 -4.22 15.82 -11.88
CA PRO A 198 -5.40 16.27 -12.64
C PRO A 198 -6.27 17.21 -11.82
N VAL A 199 -6.93 18.15 -12.49
CA VAL A 199 -7.83 19.10 -11.84
C VAL A 199 -9.05 18.35 -11.32
N THR A 200 -9.40 18.55 -10.06
CA THR A 200 -10.45 17.79 -9.39
C THR A 200 -11.38 18.65 -8.57
N ILE A 201 -12.55 18.10 -8.30
CA ILE A 201 -13.44 18.54 -7.23
C ILE A 201 -13.30 17.61 -6.02
N ASN A 202 -13.65 18.11 -4.84
CA ASN A 202 -13.82 17.25 -3.67
C ASN A 202 -15.21 16.63 -3.74
N VAL A 203 -15.30 15.30 -3.69
CA VAL A 203 -16.59 14.61 -3.62
C VAL A 203 -16.72 13.65 -2.45
N ARG A 204 -17.92 13.50 -1.87
CA ARG A 204 -18.19 12.40 -0.91
C ARG A 204 -18.47 11.08 -1.63
N HIS A 205 -17.90 9.98 -1.15
CA HIS A 205 -18.03 8.67 -1.77
C HIS A 205 -19.05 7.82 -1.01
N LYS A 206 -19.99 7.18 -1.71
CA LYS A 206 -20.99 6.33 -1.06
C LYS A 206 -20.53 4.88 -0.84
N TYR A 207 -19.50 4.41 -1.53
CA TYR A 207 -19.14 2.98 -1.52
C TYR A 207 -17.67 2.76 -1.91
N CYS A 208 -17.14 1.59 -1.55
CA CYS A 208 -15.81 1.13 -1.90
C CYS A 208 -15.69 -0.39 -1.73
N HIS A 209 -14.58 -0.96 -2.22
CA HIS A 209 -14.27 -2.38 -2.14
C HIS A 209 -13.92 -2.79 -0.69
N ALA A 210 -14.28 -4.01 -0.27
CA ALA A 210 -14.10 -4.49 1.11
C ALA A 210 -12.65 -4.52 1.61
N LYS A 211 -11.65 -4.57 0.70
CA LYS A 211 -10.22 -4.45 1.07
C LYS A 211 -9.73 -3.01 1.24
N GLU A 212 -10.49 -2.03 0.75
CA GLU A 212 -10.13 -0.61 0.77
C GLU A 212 -10.96 0.21 1.77
N CYS A 213 -12.02 -0.37 2.34
CA CYS A 213 -12.95 0.31 3.24
C CYS A 213 -13.58 -0.62 4.27
N LEU A 214 -13.84 -0.06 5.46
CA LEU A 214 -14.72 -0.63 6.48
C LEU A 214 -16.17 -0.53 5.99
N LEU A 215 -16.82 -1.67 5.75
CA LEU A 215 -18.22 -1.75 5.35
C LEU A 215 -19.11 -1.88 6.59
N THR A 216 -20.26 -1.21 6.57
CA THR A 216 -21.37 -1.39 7.52
C THR A 216 -22.59 -1.88 6.75
N GLU A 217 -23.29 -2.87 7.29
CA GLU A 217 -24.54 -3.39 6.71
C GLU A 217 -25.71 -2.53 7.17
N LEU A 218 -26.46 -1.95 6.22
CA LEU A 218 -27.74 -1.30 6.51
C LEU A 218 -28.81 -2.34 6.83
N GLU A 219 -29.85 -1.95 7.57
CA GLU A 219 -31.00 -2.81 7.91
C GLU A 219 -31.73 -3.40 6.69
N ASN A 220 -31.56 -2.80 5.50
CA ASN A 220 -32.10 -3.32 4.23
C ASN A 220 -31.16 -4.31 3.50
N GLY A 221 -30.08 -4.75 4.14
CA GLY A 221 -29.10 -5.71 3.60
C GLY A 221 -28.11 -5.12 2.59
N ASN A 222 -28.11 -3.79 2.40
CA ASN A 222 -27.13 -3.12 1.55
C ASN A 222 -25.85 -2.86 2.36
N LEU A 223 -24.71 -3.26 1.81
CA LEU A 223 -23.39 -2.90 2.35
C LEU A 223 -23.05 -1.47 1.92
N VAL A 224 -22.92 -0.57 2.88
CA VAL A 224 -22.46 0.82 2.66
C VAL A 224 -21.12 1.04 3.34
N SER A 225 -20.24 1.82 2.72
CA SER A 225 -19.06 2.31 3.44
C SER A 225 -19.46 3.52 4.28
N MET A 226 -19.20 3.48 5.58
CA MET A 226 -19.43 4.61 6.50
C MET A 226 -18.21 5.51 6.68
N THR A 227 -17.32 5.58 5.70
CA THR A 227 -16.24 6.57 5.74
C THR A 227 -16.83 7.94 5.41
N GLY A 228 -17.23 8.68 6.45
CA GLY A 228 -17.59 10.11 6.39
C GLY A 228 -16.43 11.04 6.00
N SER A 229 -15.33 10.49 5.48
CA SER A 229 -14.18 11.24 5.01
C SER A 229 -14.44 11.77 3.60
N THR A 230 -14.35 13.08 3.45
CA THR A 230 -14.17 13.75 2.16
C THR A 230 -12.78 13.39 1.63
N HIS A 231 -12.69 12.31 0.87
CA HIS A 231 -11.49 12.04 0.08
C HIS A 231 -11.64 12.75 -1.27
N GLY A 232 -10.59 13.40 -1.75
CA GLY A 232 -10.64 14.01 -3.07
C GLY A 232 -10.86 12.95 -4.16
N VAL A 233 -11.45 13.34 -5.29
CA VAL A 233 -11.64 12.47 -6.48
C VAL A 233 -10.37 11.71 -6.89
N ARG A 234 -9.20 12.30 -6.64
CA ARG A 234 -7.92 11.66 -6.97
C ARG A 234 -7.67 10.37 -6.18
N GLU A 235 -8.03 10.35 -4.91
CA GLU A 235 -7.91 9.14 -4.09
C GLU A 235 -8.88 8.04 -4.57
N MET A 236 -10.06 8.41 -5.06
CA MET A 236 -10.92 7.42 -5.74
C MET A 236 -10.28 6.86 -6.99
N ALA A 237 -9.67 7.71 -7.81
CA ALA A 237 -9.00 7.25 -9.02
C ALA A 237 -7.87 6.25 -8.70
N ALA A 238 -7.07 6.55 -7.68
CA ALA A 238 -6.05 5.65 -7.14
C ALA A 238 -6.63 4.31 -6.67
N LYS A 239 -7.65 4.35 -5.80
CA LYS A 239 -8.32 3.13 -5.29
C LYS A 239 -9.00 2.34 -6.41
N SER A 240 -9.59 3.03 -7.38
CA SER A 240 -10.18 2.45 -8.58
C SER A 240 -9.12 1.70 -9.41
N ALA A 241 -7.95 2.28 -9.61
CA ALA A 241 -6.81 1.62 -10.26
C ALA A 241 -6.38 0.36 -9.49
N TYR A 242 -6.24 0.45 -8.18
CA TYR A 242 -5.84 -0.68 -7.33
C TYR A 242 -6.85 -1.83 -7.36
N VAL A 243 -8.15 -1.55 -7.31
CA VAL A 243 -9.15 -2.61 -7.40
C VAL A 243 -9.14 -3.28 -8.77
N LYS A 244 -8.94 -2.53 -9.85
CA LYS A 244 -8.76 -3.11 -11.19
C LYS A 244 -7.52 -4.00 -11.28
N PHE A 245 -6.43 -3.63 -10.61
CA PHE A 245 -5.27 -4.50 -10.43
C PHE A 245 -5.63 -5.83 -9.75
N LEU A 246 -6.46 -5.81 -8.71
CA LEU A 246 -6.92 -7.02 -8.01
C LEU A 246 -7.83 -7.92 -8.88
N ILE A 247 -8.68 -7.32 -9.72
CA ILE A 247 -9.55 -8.07 -10.66
C ILE A 247 -8.70 -8.68 -11.79
N GLY A 248 -7.73 -7.91 -12.26
CA GLY A 248 -6.85 -8.25 -13.37
C GLY A 248 -7.44 -7.90 -14.74
N ALA A 249 -6.56 -7.86 -15.74
CA ALA A 249 -6.92 -7.52 -17.11
C ALA A 249 -5.98 -8.16 -18.13
N GLU A 250 -6.47 -8.23 -19.37
CA GLU A 250 -5.71 -8.57 -20.57
C GLU A 250 -5.19 -7.30 -21.24
N TYR A 251 -4.10 -7.42 -21.99
CA TYR A 251 -3.51 -6.29 -22.72
C TYR A 251 -4.09 -6.19 -24.13
N THR A 252 -4.26 -4.97 -24.61
CA THR A 252 -4.56 -4.66 -26.02
C THR A 252 -3.58 -3.60 -26.54
N ALA A 253 -3.15 -3.76 -27.80
CA ALA A 253 -2.34 -2.74 -28.48
C ALA A 253 -3.22 -1.60 -29.04
N THR A 254 -4.52 -1.84 -29.19
CA THR A 254 -5.48 -0.86 -29.74
C THR A 254 -6.16 -0.07 -28.62
N ALA A 255 -6.85 1.01 -28.98
CA ALA A 255 -7.69 1.76 -28.04
C ALA A 255 -9.01 1.03 -27.68
N GLN A 256 -9.31 -0.12 -28.30
CA GLN A 256 -10.50 -0.91 -27.96
C GLN A 256 -10.29 -1.57 -26.60
N SER A 257 -11.06 -1.11 -25.61
CA SER A 257 -10.93 -1.55 -24.22
C SER A 257 -12.27 -2.04 -23.65
N SER A 258 -12.19 -2.80 -22.56
CA SER A 258 -13.35 -3.16 -21.76
C SER A 258 -13.03 -3.01 -20.27
N ALA A 259 -13.95 -2.41 -19.52
CA ALA A 259 -13.77 -2.16 -18.10
C ALA A 259 -13.84 -3.46 -17.27
N ALA A 260 -12.92 -3.62 -16.31
CA ALA A 260 -12.81 -4.77 -15.43
C ALA A 260 -13.85 -4.72 -14.30
N LYS A 261 -14.93 -5.50 -14.37
CA LYS A 261 -16.09 -5.42 -13.47
C LYS A 261 -15.88 -6.13 -12.14
N GLN A 262 -16.21 -5.46 -11.03
CA GLN A 262 -16.27 -6.11 -9.71
C GLN A 262 -17.37 -7.17 -9.67
N GLY A 263 -17.08 -8.26 -8.97
CA GLY A 263 -18.12 -9.21 -8.55
C GLY A 263 -18.97 -8.60 -7.44
N TYR A 264 -20.24 -8.98 -7.37
CA TYR A 264 -21.16 -8.51 -6.34
C TYR A 264 -21.99 -9.67 -5.80
N ARG A 265 -22.43 -9.53 -4.56
CA ARG A 265 -23.36 -10.45 -3.90
C ARG A 265 -24.55 -9.66 -3.42
N TYR A 266 -25.75 -10.09 -3.80
CA TYR A 266 -26.99 -9.48 -3.34
C TYR A 266 -28.06 -10.54 -3.15
N TYR A 267 -29.05 -10.26 -2.33
CA TYR A 267 -30.22 -11.12 -2.20
C TYR A 267 -31.23 -10.77 -3.28
N SER A 268 -31.73 -11.78 -4.01
CA SER A 268 -32.81 -11.58 -4.97
C SER A 268 -34.04 -11.02 -4.25
N LYS A 269 -34.89 -10.30 -4.98
CA LYS A 269 -36.25 -10.01 -4.49
C LYS A 269 -36.89 -11.33 -4.03
N ARG A 270 -37.66 -11.30 -2.93
CA ARG A 270 -38.41 -12.49 -2.46
C ARG A 270 -39.25 -13.00 -3.62
N HIS A 271 -38.90 -14.17 -4.14
CA HIS A 271 -39.73 -14.87 -5.10
C HIS A 271 -40.45 -15.96 -4.31
N CYS A 272 -41.70 -15.69 -3.97
CA CYS A 272 -42.55 -16.66 -3.30
C CYS A 272 -43.08 -17.62 -4.37
N PHE A 273 -42.83 -18.92 -4.22
CA PHE A 273 -43.52 -19.92 -5.02
C PHE A 273 -45.02 -19.88 -4.67
N PRO A 274 -45.95 -19.88 -5.64
CA PRO A 274 -47.38 -19.77 -5.36
C PRO A 274 -47.97 -20.92 -4.53
N PHE A 275 -47.20 -22.00 -4.32
CA PHE A 275 -47.63 -23.20 -3.59
C PHE A 275 -46.69 -23.61 -2.44
N GLY A 276 -45.73 -22.75 -2.05
CA GLY A 276 -44.77 -23.05 -0.97
C GLY A 276 -44.90 -22.08 0.21
N SER A 277 -44.86 -22.60 1.45
CA SER A 277 -45.01 -21.82 2.69
C SER A 277 -43.78 -20.98 3.09
N SER A 278 -42.67 -21.06 2.34
CA SER A 278 -41.44 -20.32 2.64
C SER A 278 -40.97 -19.47 1.46
N CYS A 279 -40.92 -18.15 1.65
CA CYS A 279 -40.28 -17.23 0.71
C CYS A 279 -38.83 -17.01 1.13
N GLN A 280 -37.87 -17.69 0.50
CA GLN A 280 -36.45 -17.53 0.81
C GLN A 280 -35.78 -16.67 -0.26
N PRO A 281 -35.18 -15.52 0.10
CA PRO A 281 -34.40 -14.74 -0.86
C PRO A 281 -33.15 -15.53 -1.28
N ARG A 282 -32.93 -15.68 -2.59
CA ARG A 282 -31.74 -16.38 -3.10
C ARG A 282 -30.58 -15.41 -3.16
N GLN A 283 -29.45 -15.77 -2.55
CA GLN A 283 -28.23 -15.00 -2.71
C GLN A 283 -27.69 -15.17 -4.14
N ILE A 284 -27.72 -14.10 -4.94
CA ILE A 284 -27.13 -14.03 -6.27
C ILE A 284 -25.69 -13.57 -6.13
N LYS A 285 -24.76 -14.31 -6.73
CA LYS A 285 -23.33 -14.02 -6.73
C LYS A 285 -22.88 -13.85 -8.18
N SER A 286 -22.40 -12.67 -8.54
CA SER A 286 -21.71 -12.41 -9.80
C SER A 286 -20.21 -12.48 -9.58
N LYS A 287 -19.49 -13.23 -10.42
CA LYS A 287 -18.02 -13.25 -10.40
C LYS A 287 -17.48 -11.92 -10.97
N PRO A 288 -16.28 -11.49 -10.54
CA PRO A 288 -15.58 -10.39 -11.20
C PRO A 288 -15.30 -10.73 -12.67
N THR A 289 -15.32 -9.73 -13.54
CA THR A 289 -14.97 -9.85 -14.96
C THR A 289 -13.71 -9.05 -15.20
N ARG A 290 -12.72 -9.68 -15.84
CA ARG A 290 -11.46 -9.03 -16.20
C ARG A 290 -11.70 -7.95 -17.26
N GLY A 291 -10.84 -6.94 -17.24
CA GLY A 291 -10.84 -5.89 -18.27
C GLY A 291 -9.90 -6.21 -19.42
N ILE A 292 -9.95 -5.38 -20.46
CA ILE A 292 -8.99 -5.36 -21.57
C ILE A 292 -8.47 -3.93 -21.68
N TYR A 293 -7.17 -3.72 -21.49
CA TYR A 293 -6.59 -2.37 -21.45
C TYR A 293 -5.27 -2.23 -22.18
N ARG A 294 -5.12 -1.04 -22.78
CA ARG A 294 -3.85 -0.35 -22.99
C ARG A 294 -3.61 0.62 -21.81
N CYS A 295 -2.38 1.05 -21.58
CA CYS A 295 -2.01 1.93 -20.46
C CYS A 295 -2.90 3.18 -20.32
N ASP A 296 -3.28 3.80 -21.42
CA ASP A 296 -4.14 4.98 -21.44
C ASP A 296 -5.61 4.69 -21.16
N THR A 297 -6.17 3.65 -21.79
CA THR A 297 -7.55 3.20 -21.52
C THR A 297 -7.71 2.71 -20.07
N PHE A 298 -6.65 2.16 -19.48
CA PHE A 298 -6.62 1.79 -18.06
C PHE A 298 -6.69 3.03 -17.16
N VAL A 299 -5.84 4.04 -17.39
CA VAL A 299 -5.88 5.30 -16.64
C VAL A 299 -7.25 5.95 -16.75
N LEU A 300 -7.83 5.97 -17.94
CA LEU A 300 -9.16 6.54 -18.16
C LEU A 300 -10.29 5.75 -17.51
N ASP A 301 -10.24 4.43 -17.45
CA ASP A 301 -11.23 3.66 -16.70
C ASP A 301 -11.03 3.79 -15.17
N ALA A 302 -9.78 3.95 -14.71
CA ALA A 302 -9.50 4.25 -13.30
C ALA A 302 -10.17 5.56 -12.88
N TRP A 303 -9.96 6.63 -13.65
CA TRP A 303 -10.56 7.94 -13.44
C TRP A 303 -12.05 8.00 -13.78
N GLY A 304 -12.50 7.31 -14.82
CA GLY A 304 -13.91 7.19 -15.19
C GLY A 304 -14.76 6.56 -14.09
N GLY A 305 -14.17 5.64 -13.33
CA GLY A 305 -14.76 5.04 -12.13
C GLY A 305 -15.07 6.02 -10.98
N THR A 306 -14.70 7.30 -11.11
CA THR A 306 -15.07 8.36 -10.17
C THR A 306 -16.38 9.08 -10.54
N SER A 307 -16.95 8.79 -11.72
CA SER A 307 -18.17 9.41 -12.23
C SER A 307 -19.38 8.46 -12.15
N ALA A 308 -20.59 8.98 -11.96
CA ALA A 308 -21.79 8.15 -11.82
C ALA A 308 -22.47 7.79 -13.16
N LEU A 309 -22.13 8.51 -14.25
CA LEU A 309 -22.68 8.28 -15.59
C LEU A 309 -21.98 7.14 -16.33
N TYR A 310 -20.70 6.94 -16.05
CA TYR A 310 -19.97 5.81 -16.58
C TYR A 310 -20.41 4.57 -15.80
N SER A 311 -21.07 3.64 -16.49
CA SER A 311 -21.41 2.32 -15.98
C SER A 311 -20.13 1.49 -15.82
N ASN A 312 -19.19 1.98 -15.01
CA ASN A 312 -17.94 1.31 -14.78
C ASN A 312 -18.15 0.26 -13.71
N ALA A 313 -17.38 -0.80 -13.90
CA ALA A 313 -17.04 -1.90 -13.01
C ALA A 313 -17.18 -1.76 -11.50
N LEU A 314 -17.11 -0.53 -10.98
CA LEU A 314 -17.35 -0.18 -9.61
C LEU A 314 -18.83 0.17 -9.46
N SER A 315 -19.72 -0.82 -9.66
CA SER A 315 -21.17 -0.63 -9.44
C SER A 315 -21.51 -0.12 -8.02
N GLY A 316 -20.53 -0.21 -7.11
CA GLY A 316 -20.50 0.43 -5.80
C GLY A 316 -20.15 1.92 -5.84
N ILE A 317 -18.96 2.36 -6.28
CA ILE A 317 -18.45 3.71 -5.97
C ILE A 317 -19.25 4.80 -6.70
N LYS A 318 -20.10 5.51 -5.96
CA LYS A 318 -20.89 6.64 -6.47
C LYS A 318 -20.57 7.89 -5.66
N ALA A 319 -20.39 9.01 -6.35
CA ALA A 319 -20.39 10.31 -5.71
C ALA A 319 -21.77 10.56 -5.06
N ALA A 320 -21.78 11.01 -3.80
CA ALA A 320 -22.99 11.31 -3.07
C ALA A 320 -23.54 12.69 -3.46
N PRO A 321 -24.87 12.88 -3.55
CA PRO A 321 -25.49 14.16 -3.93
C PRO A 321 -25.45 15.24 -2.83
N PHE A 322 -24.55 15.15 -1.85
CA PHE A 322 -24.42 16.16 -0.78
C PHE A 322 -23.54 17.36 -1.18
N GLU A 323 -22.96 17.35 -2.38
CA GLU A 323 -22.37 18.54 -3.00
C GLU A 323 -23.34 19.28 -3.90
N ASN A 324 -22.98 20.53 -4.22
CA ASN A 324 -23.62 21.31 -5.28
C ASN A 324 -23.72 20.44 -6.55
N ARG A 325 -24.95 20.06 -6.92
CA ARG A 325 -25.25 19.26 -8.12
C ARG A 325 -24.60 19.82 -9.39
N SER A 326 -24.39 21.13 -9.47
CA SER A 326 -23.72 21.78 -10.60
C SER A 326 -22.25 21.37 -10.73
N ASN A 327 -21.51 21.29 -9.61
CA ASN A 327 -20.10 20.88 -9.64
C ASN A 327 -19.96 19.40 -10.05
N LEU A 328 -20.90 18.59 -9.57
CA LEU A 328 -20.95 17.16 -9.91
C LEU A 328 -21.26 16.93 -11.39
N ASP A 329 -22.20 17.69 -11.97
CA ASP A 329 -22.53 17.65 -13.39
C ASP A 329 -21.34 18.12 -14.26
N LYS A 330 -20.64 19.19 -13.85
CA LYS A 330 -19.40 19.64 -14.51
C LYS A 330 -18.32 18.55 -14.49
N TRP A 331 -18.14 17.88 -13.35
CA TRP A 331 -17.19 16.76 -13.24
C TRP A 331 -17.56 15.61 -14.17
N TYR A 332 -18.83 15.26 -14.25
CA TYR A 332 -19.29 14.19 -15.14
C TYR A 332 -19.07 14.53 -16.62
N LYS A 333 -19.42 15.74 -17.04
CA LYS A 333 -19.14 16.23 -18.41
C LYS A 333 -17.64 16.25 -18.71
N HIS A 334 -16.82 16.61 -17.73
CA HIS A 334 -15.37 16.61 -17.87
C HIS A 334 -14.82 15.19 -18.09
N ILE A 335 -15.20 14.22 -17.25
CA ILE A 335 -14.81 12.83 -17.44
C ILE A 335 -15.34 12.29 -18.77
N ASP A 336 -16.59 12.60 -19.14
CA ASP A 336 -17.19 12.16 -20.40
C ASP A 336 -16.42 12.63 -21.64
N SER A 337 -15.98 13.89 -21.60
CA SER A 337 -15.12 14.47 -22.61
C SER A 337 -13.77 13.74 -22.69
N LEU A 338 -13.15 13.42 -21.56
CA LEU A 338 -11.84 12.76 -21.49
C LEU A 338 -11.86 11.32 -22.02
N THR A 339 -12.95 10.58 -21.80
CA THR A 339 -13.12 9.18 -22.22
C THR A 339 -13.71 9.02 -23.63
N SER A 340 -14.01 10.13 -24.31
CA SER A 340 -14.54 10.09 -25.67
C SER A 340 -13.53 9.49 -26.66
N TRP A 341 -14.02 8.62 -27.56
CA TRP A 341 -13.19 7.80 -28.45
C TRP A 341 -12.25 8.61 -29.36
N TYR A 342 -12.63 9.82 -29.74
CA TYR A 342 -11.80 10.69 -30.59
C TYR A 342 -10.59 11.29 -29.84
N ARG A 343 -10.61 11.30 -28.50
CA ARG A 343 -9.48 11.73 -27.65
C ARG A 343 -8.56 10.58 -27.23
N LEU A 344 -8.98 9.34 -27.48
CA LEU A 344 -8.26 8.09 -27.22
C LEU A 344 -7.28 7.73 -28.36
N GLN A 345 -6.37 8.65 -28.69
CA GLN A 345 -5.41 8.42 -29.77
C GLN A 345 -4.11 7.78 -29.25
N THR A 346 -3.47 8.40 -28.25
CA THR A 346 -2.18 8.00 -27.69
C THR A 346 -2.15 8.21 -26.18
N PRO A 347 -1.32 7.45 -25.43
CA PRO A 347 -1.05 7.74 -24.03
C PRO A 347 -0.58 9.16 -23.76
N LYS A 348 0.23 9.75 -24.64
CA LYS A 348 0.61 11.17 -24.54
C LYS A 348 -0.58 12.12 -24.66
N ASN A 349 -1.51 11.87 -25.60
CA ASN A 349 -2.70 12.71 -25.75
C ASN A 349 -3.62 12.61 -24.54
N VAL A 350 -3.80 11.40 -23.98
CA VAL A 350 -4.57 11.21 -22.74
C VAL A 350 -3.92 11.94 -21.58
N TYR A 351 -2.61 11.80 -21.40
CA TYR A 351 -1.83 12.52 -20.40
C TYR A 351 -2.03 14.05 -20.50
N ASP A 352 -1.89 14.62 -21.70
CA ASP A 352 -2.05 16.07 -21.92
C ASP A 352 -3.49 16.54 -21.69
N ASN A 353 -4.48 15.71 -22.04
CA ASN A 353 -5.89 16.01 -21.83
C ASN A 353 -6.26 16.02 -20.34
N MET A 354 -5.71 15.11 -19.54
CA MET A 354 -5.95 15.02 -18.09
C MET A 354 -5.36 16.20 -17.31
N GLN A 355 -4.40 16.94 -17.88
CA GLN A 355 -3.88 18.17 -17.29
C GLN A 355 -4.87 19.33 -17.35
N ARG A 356 -5.75 19.32 -18.34
CA ARG A 356 -6.61 20.47 -18.68
C ARG A 356 -7.93 20.37 -17.96
N ALA A 357 -8.31 21.42 -17.23
CA ALA A 357 -9.66 21.56 -16.74
C ALA A 357 -10.56 22.04 -17.89
N TRP A 358 -11.58 21.26 -18.23
CA TRP A 358 -12.61 21.66 -19.20
C TRP A 358 -13.93 21.78 -18.44
N TRP A 359 -14.28 22.98 -17.97
CA TRP A 359 -15.53 23.23 -17.25
C TRP A 359 -16.13 24.58 -17.58
#